data_AF-A0A5D0RF08-F1
#
_entry.id   AF-A0A5D0RF08-F1
#
_cell.length_a   1.000
_cell.length_b   1.000
_cell.length_c   1.000
_cell.angle_alpha   90.00
_cell.angle_beta   90.00
_cell.angle_gamma   90.00
#
_symmetry.space_group_name_H-M   'P 1'
#
loop_
_entity.id
_entity.type
_entity.pdbx_description
1 polymer ?
#
loop_
_entity_poly.entity_id
_entity_poly.type
_entity_poly.pdbx_seq_one_letter_code
_entity_poly.pdbx_strand_id
1 'polypeptide(L)' 'MSAQFCRIGKVKVDLKHFLGFDELEKKCQNLMGEAKNVGKIDTQLSAALYEEAQKIKQLIMNSKQCNVTF' A
#
# COMPACT_ATOMS: atom_id res chain seq x y z
N MET A 1 14.61 -13.05 -45.06
CA MET A 1 14.95 -12.70 -43.66
C MET A 1 13.66 -12.62 -42.87
N SER A 2 13.39 -13.61 -42.03
CA SER A 2 12.19 -13.64 -41.19
C SER A 2 12.37 -12.66 -40.03
N ALA A 3 11.44 -11.71 -39.91
CA ALA A 3 11.37 -10.84 -38.75
C ALA A 3 11.04 -11.72 -37.53
N GLN A 4 12.07 -12.10 -36.79
CA GLN A 4 11.92 -12.68 -35.46
C GLN A 4 11.39 -11.55 -34.58
N PHE A 5 10.07 -11.37 -34.57
CA PHE A 5 9.41 -10.58 -33.54
C PHE A 5 9.80 -11.23 -32.22
N CYS A 6 10.73 -10.61 -31.50
CA CYS A 6 10.99 -10.93 -30.11
C CYS A 6 9.62 -10.87 -29.41
N ARG A 7 9.05 -12.05 -29.13
CA ARG A 7 8.03 -12.20 -28.10
C ARG A 7 8.76 -11.91 -26.80
N ILE A 8 8.99 -10.63 -26.52
CA ILE A 8 9.20 -10.17 -25.15
C ILE A 8 7.88 -10.51 -24.48
N GLY A 9 7.82 -11.72 -23.90
CA GLY A 9 6.69 -12.15 -23.11
C GLY A 9 6.44 -11.02 -22.13
N LYS A 10 5.24 -10.44 -22.17
CA LYS A 10 4.80 -9.47 -21.18
C LYS A 10 4.82 -10.19 -19.84
N VAL A 11 5.98 -10.20 -19.18
CA VAL A 11 6.08 -10.56 -17.78
C VAL A 11 5.29 -9.45 -17.10
N LYS A 12 4.03 -9.74 -16.79
CA LYS A 12 3.25 -8.91 -15.87
C LYS A 12 3.96 -9.06 -14.53
N VAL A 13 4.95 -8.21 -14.29
CA VAL A 13 5.51 -8.03 -12.96
C VAL A 13 4.33 -7.60 -12.12
N ASP A 14 3.94 -8.41 -11.15
CA ASP A 14 2.94 -7.99 -10.18
C ASP A 14 3.60 -6.95 -9.28
N LEU A 15 3.56 -5.70 -9.76
CA LEU A 15 4.10 -4.54 -9.08
C LEU A 15 3.53 -4.42 -7.66
N LYS A 16 2.36 -5.01 -7.38
CA LYS A 16 1.79 -5.00 -6.02
C LYS A 16 2.64 -5.78 -5.03
N HIS A 17 3.13 -6.94 -5.47
CA HIS A 17 3.99 -7.80 -4.68
C HIS A 17 5.42 -7.25 -4.61
N PHE A 18 5.92 -6.66 -5.71
CA PHE A 18 7.25 -6.02 -5.74
C PHE A 18 7.36 -4.80 -4.84
N LEU A 19 6.30 -3.98 -4.76
CA LEU A 19 6.26 -2.77 -3.95
C LEU A 19 5.90 -3.03 -2.48
N GLY A 20 5.71 -4.30 -2.09
CA GLY A 20 5.45 -4.67 -0.69
C GLY A 20 4.16 -4.09 -0.12
N PHE A 21 3.15 -3.78 -0.96
CA PHE A 21 1.91 -3.16 -0.48
C PHE A 21 1.18 -4.01 0.55
N ASP A 22 1.27 -5.34 0.47
CA ASP A 22 0.65 -6.25 1.43
C ASP A 22 1.24 -6.08 2.84
N GLU A 23 2.57 -5.84 2.94
CA GLU A 23 3.22 -5.58 4.21
C GLU A 23 2.84 -4.19 4.75
N LEU A 24 2.72 -3.21 3.85
CA LEU A 24 2.30 -1.85 4.20
C LEU A 24 0.84 -1.80 4.67
N GLU A 25 -0.06 -2.58 4.06
CA GLU A 25 -1.45 -2.73 4.49
C GLU A 25 -1.54 -3.39 5.86
N LYS A 26 -0.75 -4.44 6.13
CA LYS A 26 -0.67 -5.07 7.46
C LYS A 26 -0.19 -4.08 8.52
N LYS A 27 0.88 -3.32 8.24
CA LYS A 27 1.39 -2.29 9.16
C LYS A 27 0.34 -1.22 9.45
N CYS A 28 -0.40 -0.78 8.42
CA CYS A 28 -1.48 0.19 8.56
C CYS A 28 -2.62 -0.34 9.45
N GLN A 29 -3.02 -1.61 9.26
CA GLN A 29 -4.03 -2.25 10.12
C GLN A 29 -3.57 -2.38 11.57
N ASN A 30 -2.30 -2.74 11.80
CA ASN A 30 -1.73 -2.82 13.14
C ASN A 30 -1.73 -1.46 13.85
N LEU A 31 -1.32 -0.40 13.15
CA LEU A 31 -1.33 0.97 13.69
C LEU A 31 -2.74 1.43 14.06
N MET A 32 -3.76 1.12 13.25
CA MET A 32 -5.16 1.42 13.62
C MET A 32 -5.61 0.62 14.85
N GLY A 33 -5.18 -0.64 14.96
CA GLY A 33 -5.47 -1.47 16.13
C GLY A 33 -4.84 -0.91 17.41
N GLU A 34 -3.58 -0.51 17.32
CA GLU A 34 -2.86 0.16 18.41
C GLU A 34 -3.50 1.49 18.79
N ALA A 35 -3.82 2.34 17.81
CA ALA A 35 -4.53 3.60 18.05
C ALA A 35 -5.83 3.37 18.82
N LYS A 36 -6.61 2.36 18.43
CA LYS A 36 -7.89 2.02 19.08
C LYS A 36 -7.72 1.52 20.52
N ASN A 37 -6.62 0.82 20.81
CA ASN A 37 -6.29 0.38 22.15
C ASN A 37 -5.79 1.55 23.02
N VAL A 38 -4.92 2.39 22.45
CA VAL A 38 -4.37 3.59 23.09
C VAL A 38 -5.44 4.63 23.37
N GLY A 39 -6.47 4.76 22.51
CA GLY A 39 -7.56 5.72 22.70
C GLY A 39 -8.40 5.52 23.96
N LYS A 40 -8.25 4.37 24.63
CA LYS A 40 -8.85 4.14 25.97
C LYS A 40 -8.08 4.82 27.10
N ILE A 41 -6.83 5.23 26.85
CA ILE A 41 -5.88 5.74 27.83
C ILE A 41 -5.46 7.17 27.46
N ASP A 42 -5.12 7.41 26.19
CA ASP A 42 -4.67 8.68 25.65
C ASP A 42 -5.34 8.96 24.31
N THR A 43 -6.28 9.90 24.33
CA THR A 43 -7.06 10.29 23.16
C THR A 43 -6.27 11.13 22.17
N GLN A 44 -5.25 11.88 22.62
CA GLN A 44 -4.40 12.69 21.74
C GLN A 44 -3.44 11.80 20.96
N LEU A 45 -2.80 10.86 21.64
CA LEU A 45 -1.91 9.89 21.00
C LEU A 45 -2.68 8.99 20.03
N SER A 46 -3.89 8.56 20.42
CA SER A 46 -4.80 7.83 19.53
C SER A 46 -5.15 8.62 18.28
N ALA A 47 -5.48 9.91 18.41
CA ALA A 47 -5.83 10.76 17.27
C ALA A 47 -4.64 10.91 16.30
N ALA A 48 -3.43 11.13 16.83
CA ALA A 48 -2.21 11.23 16.03
C ALA A 48 -1.92 9.91 15.26
N LEU A 49 -2.04 8.76 15.94
CA LEU A 49 -1.85 7.46 15.30
C LEU A 49 -2.90 7.17 14.21
N TYR A 50 -4.15 7.62 14.42
CA TYR A 50 -5.21 7.52 13.41
C TYR A 50 -4.91 8.37 12.18
N GLU A 51 -4.43 9.60 12.38
CA GLU A 51 -4.08 10.52 11.29
C GLU A 51 -2.93 9.94 10.44
N GLU A 52 -1.89 9.42 11.08
CA GLU A 52 -0.77 8.78 10.39
C GLU A 52 -1.20 7.51 9.63
N ALA A 53 -2.04 6.66 10.25
CA ALA A 53 -2.60 5.50 9.56
C ALA A 53 -3.46 5.91 8.35
N GLN A 54 -4.19 7.02 8.44
CA GLN A 54 -5.00 7.54 7.34
C GLN A 54 -4.15 8.06 6.18
N LYS A 55 -3.03 8.75 6.46
CA LYS A 55 -2.04 9.16 5.44
C LYS A 55 -1.47 7.95 4.70
N ILE A 56 -1.06 6.91 5.43
CA ILE A 56 -0.54 5.67 4.84
C ILE A 56 -1.61 5.00 3.94
N LYS A 57 -2.87 4.95 4.40
CA LYS A 57 -3.97 4.40 3.61
C LYS A 57 -4.20 5.18 2.30
N GLN A 58 -4.15 6.51 2.36
CA GLN A 58 -4.25 7.35 1.16
C GLN A 58 -3.09 7.12 0.20
N LEU A 59 -1.85 7.01 0.69
CA LEU A 59 -0.69 6.69 -0.14
C LEU A 59 -0.87 5.34 -0.84
N ILE A 60 -1.30 4.30 -0.14
CA ILE A 60 -1.58 2.98 -0.73
C ILE A 60 -2.66 3.08 -1.81
N MET A 61 -3.74 3.82 -1.55
CA MET A 61 -4.81 4.02 -2.55
C MET A 61 -4.30 4.74 -3.80
N ASN A 62 -3.54 5.82 -3.62
CA ASN A 62 -2.98 6.59 -4.72
C ASN A 62 -1.99 5.75 -5.54
N SER A 63 -1.12 4.98 -4.88
CA SER A 63 -0.19 4.06 -5.56
C SER A 63 -0.90 2.91 -6.26
N LYS A 64 -2.02 2.40 -5.72
CA LYS A 64 -2.86 1.39 -6.39
C LYS A 64 -3.58 1.97 -7.62
N GLN A 65 -3.98 3.24 -7.59
CA GLN A 65 -4.61 3.94 -8.72
C GLN A 65 -3.60 4.34 -9.83
N CYS A 66 -2.36 4.69 -9.48
CA CYS A 66 -1.29 4.93 -10.45
C CYS A 66 -0.91 3.70 -11.30
N ASN A 67 -1.36 2.50 -10.92
CA ASN A 67 -1.05 1.25 -11.64
C ASN A 67 -1.99 0.97 -12.83
N VAL A 68 -2.76 1.97 -13.30
CA VAL A 68 -3.65 1.89 -14.46
C VAL A 68 -3.23 2.88 -15.54
N THR A 69 -2.06 2.70 -16.15
CA THR A 69 -1.78 3.16 -17.52
C THR A 69 -0.43 2.63 -17.97
N PHE A 70 -0.39 1.45 -18.60
CA PHE A 70 0.58 1.07 -19.64
C PHE A 70 -0.04 -0.04 -20.52
#